data_AF-A0A5N5EXU5-F1
#
_entry.id   AF-A0A5N5EXU5-F1
#
_cell.length_a   1.000
_cell.length_b   1.000
_cell.length_c   1.000
_cell.angle_alpha   90.00
_cell.angle_beta   90.00
_cell.angle_gamma   90.00
#
_symmetry.space_group_name_H-M   'P 1'
#
loop_
_entity.id
_entity.type
_entity.pdbx_description
1 polymer ?
#
loop_
_entity_poly.entity_id
_entity_poly.type
_entity_poly.pdbx_seq_one_letter_code
_entity_poly.pdbx_strand_id
1 'polypeptide(L)'
;MNGSIGSDGGKKKMDVLVLGFANLVADGISMGFGDFTSSNSEKEVASKERAVTEWDVGNRNGPELMELLQKYQELGMDVDDAATVVSIFAKYNNILVREKMVAQGMLPPDKAEKPWKNGLATFPAFLVFGNASLLSFIVLIPFTNNDSVKFVGACVLSAIALALLGIAKAKIAGQNYAFSVAITLFNGAIAAAAAYAVGWTLKNVAGLEA
;
A
#
# COMPACT_ATOMS: atom_id res chain seq x y z
N MET A 1 -48.91 -20.22 22.49
CA MET A 1 -48.71 -19.52 21.20
C MET A 1 -48.18 -18.13 21.49
N ASN A 2 -47.20 -17.68 20.69
CA ASN A 2 -46.40 -16.44 20.75
C ASN A 2 -45.44 -16.31 21.93
N GLY A 3 -44.14 -16.09 21.76
CA GLY A 3 -43.35 -15.73 20.58
C GLY A 3 -42.05 -15.07 21.06
N SER A 4 -41.05 -15.87 21.40
CA SER A 4 -39.71 -15.41 21.82
C SER A 4 -38.68 -15.79 20.77
N ILE A 5 -38.81 -15.24 19.56
CA ILE A 5 -37.81 -15.35 18.50
C ILE A 5 -37.62 -13.94 17.94
N GLY A 6 -36.55 -13.26 18.35
CA GLY A 6 -36.28 -11.91 17.85
C GLY A 6 -35.00 -11.22 18.33
N SER A 7 -34.37 -11.67 19.43
CA SER A 7 -33.26 -10.90 20.03
C SER A 7 -31.84 -11.48 19.81
N ASP A 8 -31.71 -12.69 19.25
CA ASP A 8 -30.40 -13.34 19.12
C ASP A 8 -29.69 -13.06 17.77
N GLY A 9 -30.46 -12.79 16.72
CA GLY A 9 -29.92 -12.48 15.38
C GLY A 9 -29.36 -11.07 15.22
N GLY A 10 -29.77 -10.12 16.08
CA GLY A 10 -29.25 -8.74 16.08
C GLY A 10 -27.88 -8.62 16.75
N LYS A 11 -27.68 -9.33 17.86
CA LYS A 11 -26.42 -9.33 18.62
C LYS A 11 -25.28 -9.95 17.84
N LYS A 12 -25.50 -11.11 17.21
CA LYS A 12 -24.49 -11.78 16.35
C LYS A 12 -24.02 -10.93 15.17
N LYS A 13 -24.92 -10.14 14.55
CA LYS A 13 -24.57 -9.24 13.44
C LYS A 13 -23.73 -8.05 13.91
N MET A 14 -24.06 -7.52 15.08
CA MET A 14 -23.34 -6.41 15.68
C MET A 14 -21.94 -6.84 16.16
N ASP A 15 -21.81 -8.04 16.72
CA ASP A 15 -20.52 -8.61 17.13
C ASP A 15 -19.58 -8.80 15.92
N VAL A 16 -20.09 -9.36 14.82
CA VAL A 16 -19.31 -9.53 13.57
C VAL A 16 -18.89 -8.17 13.00
N LEU A 17 -19.75 -7.16 13.07
CA LEU A 17 -19.40 -5.83 12.60
C LEU A 17 -18.33 -5.16 13.47
N VAL A 18 -18.47 -5.25 14.79
CA VAL A 18 -17.50 -4.67 15.73
C VAL A 18 -16.15 -5.36 15.58
N LEU A 19 -16.13 -6.69 15.43
CA LEU A 19 -14.92 -7.45 15.14
C LEU A 19 -14.29 -7.06 13.80
N GLY A 20 -15.11 -6.89 12.75
CA GLY A 20 -14.63 -6.45 11.42
C GLY A 20 -14.04 -5.03 11.45
N PHE A 21 -14.68 -4.11 12.16
CA PHE A 21 -14.18 -2.75 12.36
C PHE A 21 -12.89 -2.75 13.19
N ALA A 22 -12.83 -3.53 14.27
CA ALA A 22 -11.64 -3.66 15.10
C ALA A 22 -10.43 -4.19 14.30
N ASN A 23 -10.65 -5.21 13.45
CA ASN A 23 -9.62 -5.71 12.54
C ASN A 23 -9.18 -4.66 11.54
N LEU A 24 -10.10 -3.91 10.91
CA LEU A 24 -9.74 -2.83 9.98
C LEU A 24 -8.90 -1.75 10.67
N VAL A 25 -9.24 -1.36 11.89
CA VAL A 25 -8.47 -0.39 12.68
C VAL A 25 -7.08 -0.95 13.00
N ALA A 26 -6.99 -2.21 13.42
CA ALA A 26 -5.71 -2.87 13.70
C ALA A 26 -4.81 -2.93 12.46
N ASP A 27 -5.37 -3.31 11.30
CA ASP A 27 -4.67 -3.33 10.02
C ASP A 27 -4.21 -1.93 9.61
N GLY A 28 -5.06 -0.91 9.78
CA GLY A 28 -4.70 0.48 9.53
C GLY A 28 -3.52 0.93 10.39
N ILE A 29 -3.53 0.62 11.69
CA ILE A 29 -2.44 0.98 12.61
C ILE A 29 -1.15 0.27 12.18
N SER A 30 -1.23 -1.02 11.84
CA SER A 30 -0.09 -1.80 11.36
C SER A 30 0.51 -1.21 10.09
N MET A 31 -0.32 -0.86 9.10
CA MET A 31 0.12 -0.26 7.84
C MET A 31 0.75 1.13 8.05
N GLY A 32 0.11 2.00 8.85
CA GLY A 32 0.65 3.33 9.14
C GLY A 32 1.97 3.29 9.92
N PHE A 33 2.11 2.36 10.89
CA PHE A 33 3.35 2.16 11.62
C PHE A 33 4.44 1.51 10.75
N GLY A 34 4.04 0.60 9.85
CA GLY A 34 4.91 -0.01 8.85
C GLY A 34 5.50 1.02 7.90
N ASP A 35 4.67 1.89 7.32
CA ASP A 35 5.11 2.98 6.44
C ASP A 35 6.04 3.95 7.18
N PHE A 36 5.72 4.30 8.42
CA PHE A 36 6.58 5.16 9.26
C PHE A 36 7.95 4.52 9.50
N THR A 37 7.98 3.24 9.89
CA THR A 37 9.22 2.53 10.18
C THR A 37 10.05 2.35 8.90
N SER A 38 9.43 1.95 7.79
CA SER A 38 10.10 1.80 6.49
C SER A 38 10.72 3.13 6.04
N SER A 39 9.92 4.20 6.03
CA SER A 39 10.38 5.53 5.63
C SER A 39 11.50 6.06 6.55
N ASN A 40 11.45 5.74 7.84
CA ASN A 40 12.51 6.13 8.78
C ASN A 40 13.80 5.31 8.54
N SER A 41 13.69 4.01 8.28
CA SER A 41 14.81 3.15 7.93
C SER A 41 15.46 3.56 6.61
N GLU A 42 14.68 3.84 5.57
CA GLU A 42 15.16 4.35 4.28
C GLU A 42 15.92 5.66 4.45
N LYS A 43 15.38 6.57 5.28
CA LYS A 43 16.05 7.85 5.59
C LYS A 43 17.38 7.64 6.32
N GLU A 44 17.42 6.72 7.29
CA GLU A 44 18.64 6.42 8.03
C GLU A 44 19.72 5.82 7.09
N VAL A 45 19.33 4.87 6.25
CA VAL A 45 20.20 4.27 5.22
C VAL A 45 20.72 5.34 4.26
N ALA A 46 19.84 6.18 3.72
CA ALA A 46 20.23 7.26 2.82
C ALA A 46 21.18 8.27 3.49
N SER A 47 20.99 8.56 4.78
CA SER A 47 21.88 9.47 5.53
C SER A 47 23.27 8.87 5.76
N LYS A 48 23.35 7.58 6.06
CA LYS A 48 24.61 6.85 6.24
C LYS A 48 25.37 6.76 4.93
N GLU A 49 24.71 6.37 3.85
CA GLU A 49 25.33 6.26 2.52
C GLU A 49 25.82 7.61 2.01
N ARG A 50 25.06 8.69 2.27
CA ARG A 50 25.50 10.04 1.94
C ARG A 50 26.78 10.43 2.66
N ALA A 51 26.92 10.12 3.94
CA ALA A 51 28.14 10.43 4.69
C ALA A 51 29.36 9.65 4.16
N VAL A 52 29.16 8.39 3.78
CA VAL A 52 30.20 7.57 3.12
C VAL A 52 30.56 8.18 1.76
N THR A 53 29.57 8.54 0.96
CA THR A 53 29.77 9.15 -0.36
C THR A 53 30.47 10.51 -0.28
N GLU A 54 30.11 11.35 0.69
CA GLU A 54 30.78 12.63 0.93
C GLU A 54 32.26 12.43 1.29
N TRP A 55 32.57 11.39 2.06
CA TRP A 55 33.95 11.02 2.37
C TRP A 55 34.70 10.48 1.15
N ASP A 56 34.09 9.57 0.37
CA ASP A 56 34.70 9.00 -0.84
C ASP A 56 34.97 10.08 -1.89
N VAL A 57 34.02 10.98 -2.15
CA VAL A 57 34.23 12.09 -3.09
C VAL A 57 35.30 13.05 -2.55
N GLY A 58 35.29 13.36 -1.26
CA GLY A 58 36.31 14.24 -0.65
C GLY A 58 37.73 13.65 -0.70
N ASN A 59 37.87 12.33 -0.61
CA ASN A 59 39.14 11.66 -0.39
C ASN A 59 39.64 10.84 -1.61
N ARG A 60 38.75 10.53 -2.57
CA ARG A 60 38.99 9.60 -3.70
C ARG A 60 38.34 10.07 -5.01
N ASN A 61 38.61 11.30 -5.45
CA ASN A 61 38.03 11.84 -6.70
C ASN A 61 38.32 11.02 -7.97
N GLY A 62 39.47 10.34 -8.09
CA GLY A 62 39.88 9.67 -9.33
C GLY A 62 38.91 8.57 -9.80
N PRO A 63 38.66 7.53 -8.98
CA PRO A 63 37.74 6.44 -9.32
C PRO A 63 36.31 6.91 -9.60
N GLU A 64 35.81 7.87 -8.82
CA GLU A 64 34.44 8.40 -8.92
C GLU A 64 34.18 9.07 -10.27
N LEU A 65 35.16 9.83 -10.78
CA LEU A 65 35.06 10.49 -12.08
C LEU A 65 35.06 9.49 -13.24
N MET A 66 35.79 8.37 -13.12
CA MET A 66 35.79 7.33 -14.14
C MET A 66 34.45 6.58 -14.21
N GLU A 67 33.84 6.27 -13.06
CA GLU A 67 32.50 5.67 -13.02
C GLU A 67 31.44 6.59 -13.67
N LEU A 68 31.48 7.89 -13.35
CA LEU A 68 30.61 8.89 -13.96
C LEU A 68 30.81 9.00 -15.48
N LEU A 69 32.06 9.00 -15.93
CA LEU A 69 32.39 9.05 -17.36
C LEU A 69 31.85 7.83 -18.09
N GLN A 70 32.06 6.63 -17.55
CA GLN A 70 31.52 5.39 -18.12
C GLN A 70 29.99 5.42 -18.18
N LYS A 71 29.32 5.90 -17.11
CA LYS A 71 27.86 6.05 -17.08
C LYS A 71 27.35 6.98 -18.18
N TYR A 72 27.99 8.12 -18.40
CA TYR A 72 27.59 9.05 -19.46
C TYR A 72 27.82 8.47 -20.86
N GLN A 73 28.89 7.68 -21.04
CA GLN A 73 29.11 6.93 -22.28
C GLN A 73 28.03 5.86 -22.51
N GLU A 74 27.63 5.13 -21.46
CA GLU A 74 26.54 4.14 -21.52
C GLU A 74 25.19 4.79 -21.86
N LEU A 75 24.98 6.05 -21.46
CA LEU A 75 23.82 6.86 -21.86
C LEU A 75 23.89 7.34 -23.33
N GLY A 76 25.00 7.09 -24.03
CA GLY A 76 25.20 7.44 -25.43
C GLY A 76 25.90 8.78 -25.67
N MET A 77 26.50 9.38 -24.63
CA MET A 77 27.29 10.61 -24.77
C MET A 77 28.63 10.32 -25.44
N ASP A 78 29.08 11.23 -26.30
CA ASP A 78 30.44 11.16 -26.86
C ASP A 78 31.50 11.25 -25.75
N VAL A 79 32.66 10.64 -25.99
CA VAL A 79 33.75 10.56 -24.99
C VAL A 79 34.25 11.94 -24.59
N ASP A 80 34.37 12.86 -25.55
CA ASP A 80 34.89 14.21 -25.31
C ASP A 80 33.87 15.07 -24.54
N ASP A 81 32.58 14.90 -24.85
CA ASP A 81 31.48 15.56 -24.14
C ASP A 81 31.35 15.04 -22.70
N ALA A 82 31.40 13.72 -22.52
CA ALA A 82 31.34 13.08 -21.20
C ALA A 82 32.52 13.51 -20.32
N ALA A 83 33.74 13.53 -20.88
CA ALA A 83 34.93 14.00 -20.17
C ALA A 83 34.79 15.46 -19.74
N THR A 84 34.22 16.30 -20.61
CA THR A 84 33.98 17.71 -20.31
C THR A 84 32.99 17.87 -19.15
N VAL A 85 31.84 17.19 -19.19
CA VAL A 85 30.83 17.22 -18.12
C VAL A 85 31.41 16.75 -16.78
N VAL A 86 32.13 15.62 -16.80
CA VAL A 86 32.76 15.05 -15.60
C VAL A 86 33.80 15.99 -15.01
N SER A 87 34.61 16.65 -15.85
CA SER A 87 35.60 17.65 -15.40
C SER A 87 34.96 18.89 -14.76
N ILE A 88 33.75 19.26 -15.21
CA ILE A 88 32.97 20.34 -14.58
C ILE A 88 32.45 19.87 -13.23
N PHE A 89 31.93 18.65 -13.14
CA PHE A 89 31.45 18.07 -11.87
C PHE A 89 32.57 17.90 -10.84
N ALA A 90 33.81 17.62 -11.28
CA ALA A 90 34.99 17.58 -10.41
C ALA A 90 35.25 18.87 -9.61
N LYS A 91 34.72 20.01 -10.06
CA LYS A 91 34.81 21.29 -9.34
C LYS A 91 33.76 21.42 -8.22
N TYR A 92 32.75 20.56 -8.21
CA TYR A 92 31.57 20.66 -7.36
C TYR A 92 31.28 19.31 -6.68
N ASN A 93 31.98 19.04 -5.57
CA ASN A 93 31.80 17.80 -4.79
C ASN A 93 30.34 17.56 -4.37
N ASN A 94 29.58 18.61 -4.10
CA ASN A 94 28.15 18.52 -3.78
C ASN A 94 27.28 17.99 -4.94
N ILE A 95 27.67 18.25 -6.19
CA ILE A 95 27.00 17.74 -7.38
C ILE A 95 27.41 16.28 -7.62
N LEU A 96 28.70 15.95 -7.46
CA LEU A 96 29.19 14.57 -7.55
C LEU A 96 28.51 13.64 -6.55
N VAL A 97 28.45 14.04 -5.28
CA VAL A 97 27.77 13.27 -4.22
C VAL A 97 26.32 13.03 -4.60
N ARG A 98 25.62 14.06 -5.10
CA ARG A 98 24.23 13.94 -5.54
C ARG A 98 24.09 12.95 -6.70
N GLU A 99 24.92 13.09 -7.72
CA GLU A 99 24.83 12.26 -8.92
C GLU A 99 25.16 10.79 -8.60
N LYS A 100 26.11 10.54 -7.70
CA LYS A 100 26.41 9.19 -7.21
C LYS A 100 25.24 8.59 -6.42
N MET A 101 24.65 9.37 -5.50
CA MET A 101 23.46 8.91 -4.76
C MET A 101 22.32 8.55 -5.72
N VAL A 102 22.06 9.37 -6.74
CA VAL A 102 21.06 9.09 -7.78
C VAL A 102 21.43 7.85 -8.60
N ALA A 103 22.72 7.68 -8.94
CA ALA A 103 23.22 6.49 -9.66
C ALA A 103 23.01 5.19 -8.85
N GLN A 104 23.12 5.25 -7.52
CA GLN A 104 22.85 4.14 -6.61
C GLN A 104 21.34 3.89 -6.40
N GLY A 105 20.46 4.62 -7.08
CA GLY A 105 19.01 4.52 -6.92
C GLY A 105 18.49 5.21 -5.66
N MET A 106 19.33 5.95 -4.94
CA MET A 106 18.89 6.78 -3.83
C MET A 106 18.37 8.09 -4.39
N LEU A 107 17.06 8.31 -4.25
CA LEU A 107 16.48 9.61 -4.52
C LEU A 107 17.22 10.65 -3.65
N PRO A 108 17.55 11.84 -4.18
CA PRO A 108 18.06 12.91 -3.36
C PRO A 108 17.08 13.06 -2.20
N PRO A 109 17.54 13.21 -0.95
CA PRO A 109 16.63 13.49 0.16
C PRO A 109 15.99 14.84 -0.15
N ASP A 110 14.86 14.81 -0.84
CA ASP A 110 14.07 15.99 -1.06
C ASP A 110 13.59 16.42 0.31
N LYS A 111 13.72 17.71 0.60
CA LYS A 111 13.53 18.26 1.93
C LYS A 111 12.06 18.21 2.40
N ALA A 112 11.16 17.60 1.64
CA ALA A 112 9.72 17.82 1.75
C ALA A 112 8.91 16.62 2.28
N GLU A 113 9.37 15.38 2.14
CA GLU A 113 8.58 14.23 2.60
C GLU A 113 9.01 13.83 4.00
N LYS A 114 8.32 14.39 5.00
CA LYS A 114 8.48 13.91 6.37
C LYS A 114 7.81 12.52 6.45
N PRO A 115 8.54 11.44 6.78
CA PRO A 115 8.02 10.08 6.91
C PRO A 115 6.69 9.99 7.67
N TRP A 116 6.59 10.75 8.76
CA TRP A 116 5.41 10.77 9.63
C TRP A 116 4.18 11.39 8.95
N LYS A 117 4.34 12.30 7.98
CA LYS A 117 3.22 12.91 7.25
C LYS A 117 2.59 11.91 6.31
N ASN A 118 3.39 11.08 5.66
CA ASN A 118 2.90 10.04 4.75
C ASN A 118 2.17 8.98 5.58
N GLY A 119 2.77 8.45 6.65
CA GLY A 119 2.09 7.48 7.53
C GLY A 119 0.81 8.03 8.21
N LEU A 120 0.83 9.30 8.66
CA LEU A 120 -0.34 9.95 9.26
C LEU A 120 -1.41 10.34 8.23
N ALA A 121 -1.08 10.46 6.94
CA ALA A 121 -2.05 10.65 5.87
C ALA A 121 -2.64 9.32 5.38
N THR A 122 -1.82 8.26 5.30
CA THR A 122 -2.24 6.93 4.87
C THR A 122 -3.21 6.29 5.88
N PHE A 123 -2.97 6.44 7.18
CA PHE A 123 -3.83 5.87 8.22
C PHE A 123 -5.31 6.33 8.16
N PRO A 124 -5.62 7.65 8.19
CA PRO A 124 -7.00 8.13 8.06
C PRO A 124 -7.55 7.91 6.66
N ALA A 125 -6.73 7.94 5.60
CA ALA A 125 -7.20 7.57 4.26
C ALA A 125 -7.66 6.10 4.22
N PHE A 126 -6.87 5.18 4.76
CA PHE A 126 -7.21 3.76 4.85
C PHE A 126 -8.44 3.53 5.73
N LEU A 127 -8.53 4.21 6.87
CA LEU A 127 -9.72 4.16 7.72
C LEU A 127 -10.96 4.69 7.01
N VAL A 128 -10.90 5.81 6.29
CA VAL A 128 -12.05 6.40 5.61
C VAL A 128 -12.49 5.56 4.41
N PHE A 129 -11.56 5.15 3.54
CA PHE A 129 -11.88 4.34 2.36
C PHE A 129 -12.23 2.89 2.73
N GLY A 130 -11.56 2.31 3.73
CA GLY A 130 -11.87 0.99 4.26
C GLY A 130 -13.23 0.94 4.96
N ASN A 131 -13.56 1.96 5.77
CA ASN A 131 -14.88 2.06 6.38
C ASN A 131 -15.99 2.39 5.38
N ALA A 132 -15.73 3.16 4.33
CA ALA A 132 -16.74 3.44 3.30
C ALA A 132 -17.25 2.16 2.61
N SER A 133 -16.37 1.19 2.40
CA SER A 133 -16.73 -0.12 1.84
C SER A 133 -17.57 -0.96 2.82
N LEU A 134 -17.23 -0.92 4.12
CA LEU A 134 -17.98 -1.61 5.18
C LEU A 134 -19.33 -0.94 5.49
N LEU A 135 -19.41 0.39 5.44
CA LEU A 135 -20.66 1.13 5.63
C LEU A 135 -21.66 0.87 4.50
N SER A 136 -21.21 0.73 3.25
CA SER A 136 -22.10 0.31 2.15
C SER A 136 -22.74 -1.05 2.42
N PHE A 137 -22.02 -1.94 3.10
CA PHE A 137 -22.56 -3.23 3.55
C PHE A 137 -23.62 -3.08 4.65
N ILE A 138 -23.42 -2.15 5.61
CA ILE A 138 -24.33 -2.00 6.76
C ILE A 138 -25.70 -1.44 6.37
N VAL A 139 -25.75 -0.55 5.37
CA VAL A 139 -26.98 0.11 4.95
C VAL A 139 -27.94 -0.86 4.24
N LEU A 140 -27.46 -1.97 3.67
CA LEU A 140 -28.30 -2.87 2.86
C LEU A 140 -28.76 -4.17 3.58
N ILE A 141 -28.25 -4.44 4.79
CA ILE A 141 -28.69 -5.60 5.59
C ILE A 141 -30.18 -5.58 6.02
N PRO A 142 -30.86 -4.43 6.25
CA PRO A 142 -32.23 -4.46 6.77
C PRO A 142 -33.33 -4.78 5.73
N PHE A 143 -33.01 -4.97 4.44
CA PHE A 143 -34.04 -4.96 3.39
C PHE A 143 -34.61 -6.32 2.92
N THR A 144 -34.17 -7.49 3.45
CA THR A 144 -34.65 -8.78 2.90
C THR A 144 -34.78 -9.89 3.94
N ASN A 145 -35.99 -10.46 4.06
CA ASN A 145 -36.39 -11.45 5.06
C ASN A 145 -36.18 -12.93 4.66
N ASN A 146 -35.44 -13.23 3.58
CA ASN A 146 -35.18 -14.60 3.10
C ASN A 146 -33.66 -14.93 3.07
N ASP A 147 -33.22 -16.01 3.73
CA ASP A 147 -31.79 -16.30 3.94
C ASP A 147 -31.01 -16.59 2.64
N SER A 148 -31.61 -17.25 1.64
CA SER A 148 -30.97 -17.45 0.33
C SER A 148 -30.80 -16.13 -0.44
N VAL A 149 -31.76 -15.22 -0.33
CA VAL A 149 -31.70 -13.90 -1.00
C VAL A 149 -30.72 -12.97 -0.29
N LYS A 150 -30.55 -13.11 1.04
CA LYS A 150 -29.51 -12.37 1.80
C LYS A 150 -28.10 -12.75 1.36
N PHE A 151 -27.83 -14.04 1.13
CA PHE A 151 -26.51 -14.48 0.70
C PHE A 151 -26.17 -13.98 -0.71
N VAL A 152 -27.10 -14.15 -1.67
CA VAL A 152 -26.92 -13.64 -3.04
C VAL A 152 -26.81 -12.11 -3.03
N GLY A 153 -27.65 -11.42 -2.25
CA GLY A 153 -27.58 -9.97 -2.08
C GLY A 153 -26.25 -9.50 -1.51
N ALA A 154 -25.71 -10.18 -0.50
CA ALA A 154 -24.40 -9.88 0.07
C ALA A 154 -23.27 -10.09 -0.95
N CYS A 155 -23.30 -11.15 -1.75
CA CYS A 155 -22.32 -11.39 -2.81
C CYS A 155 -22.36 -10.32 -3.90
N VAL A 156 -23.56 -9.98 -4.41
CA VAL A 156 -23.74 -8.94 -5.44
C VAL A 156 -23.27 -7.59 -4.91
N LEU A 157 -23.61 -7.26 -3.67
CA LEU A 157 -23.21 -6.00 -3.07
C LEU A 157 -21.71 -5.92 -2.82
N SER A 158 -21.09 -7.03 -2.39
CA SER A 158 -19.64 -7.16 -2.29
C SER A 158 -18.97 -6.88 -3.62
N ALA A 159 -19.48 -7.47 -4.70
CA ALA A 159 -18.96 -7.25 -6.05
C ALA A 159 -19.10 -5.77 -6.47
N ILE A 160 -20.22 -5.12 -6.17
CA ILE A 160 -20.41 -3.69 -6.46
C ILE A 160 -19.44 -2.82 -5.66
N ALA A 161 -19.28 -3.09 -4.35
CA ALA A 161 -18.34 -2.36 -3.51
C ALA A 161 -16.89 -2.51 -4.00
N LEU A 162 -16.47 -3.73 -4.34
CA LEU A 162 -15.15 -4.01 -4.91
C LEU A 162 -14.96 -3.36 -6.28
N ALA A 163 -16.01 -3.30 -7.12
CA ALA A 163 -15.97 -2.62 -8.40
C ALA A 163 -15.79 -1.11 -8.23
N LEU A 164 -16.54 -0.47 -7.32
CA LEU A 164 -16.40 0.95 -7.01
C LEU A 164 -14.99 1.26 -6.48
N LEU A 165 -14.47 0.43 -5.59
CA LEU A 165 -13.10 0.54 -5.09
C LEU A 165 -12.06 0.40 -6.22
N GLY A 166 -12.25 -0.57 -7.12
CA GLY A 166 -11.41 -0.77 -8.30
C GLY A 166 -11.41 0.43 -9.26
N ILE A 167 -12.57 1.08 -9.44
CA ILE A 167 -12.70 2.31 -10.24
C ILE A 167 -11.97 3.48 -9.58
N ALA A 168 -12.16 3.68 -8.27
CA ALA A 168 -11.49 4.72 -7.51
C ALA A 168 -9.96 4.55 -7.57
N LYS A 169 -9.48 3.31 -7.38
CA LYS A 169 -8.07 2.94 -7.54
C LYS A 169 -7.54 3.26 -8.94
N ALA A 170 -8.27 2.90 -10.00
CA ALA A 170 -7.88 3.21 -11.37
C ALA A 170 -7.79 4.72 -11.64
N LYS A 171 -8.74 5.50 -11.11
CA LYS A 171 -8.77 6.96 -11.27
C LYS A 171 -7.53 7.62 -10.65
N ILE A 172 -7.11 7.15 -9.48
CA ILE A 172 -5.93 7.69 -8.77
C ILE A 172 -4.64 7.23 -9.44
N ALA A 173 -4.56 5.96 -9.83
CA ALA A 173 -3.35 5.36 -10.42
C ALA A 173 -3.17 5.67 -11.92
N GLY A 174 -4.14 6.36 -12.57
CA GLY A 174 -4.11 6.62 -14.01
C GLY A 174 -4.17 5.35 -14.87
N GLN A 175 -4.65 4.23 -14.32
CA GLN A 175 -4.69 2.94 -15.00
C GLN A 175 -6.06 2.66 -15.65
N ASN A 176 -6.10 1.66 -16.53
CA ASN A 176 -7.30 1.28 -17.24
C ASN A 176 -8.38 0.75 -16.27
N TYR A 177 -9.55 1.39 -16.25
CA TYR A 177 -10.63 1.10 -15.27
C TYR A 177 -11.05 -0.37 -15.26
N ALA A 178 -11.26 -0.96 -16.44
CA ALA A 178 -11.69 -2.35 -16.55
C ALA A 178 -10.68 -3.33 -15.96
N PHE A 179 -9.38 -3.10 -16.16
CA PHE A 179 -8.33 -3.95 -15.63
C PHE A 179 -8.21 -3.84 -14.11
N SER A 180 -8.27 -2.61 -13.57
CA SER A 180 -8.24 -2.38 -12.13
C SER A 180 -9.44 -2.99 -11.40
N VAL A 181 -10.63 -2.90 -12.00
CA VAL A 181 -11.85 -3.53 -11.46
C VAL A 181 -11.73 -5.05 -11.50
N ALA A 182 -11.31 -5.63 -12.64
CA ALA A 182 -11.17 -7.07 -12.78
C ALA A 182 -10.17 -7.66 -11.77
N ILE A 183 -9.01 -7.02 -11.59
CA ILE A 183 -8.01 -7.51 -10.63
C ILE A 183 -8.46 -7.33 -9.18
N THR A 184 -9.20 -6.26 -8.87
CA THR A 184 -9.76 -6.03 -7.53
C THR A 184 -10.83 -7.06 -7.20
N LEU A 185 -11.71 -7.37 -8.16
CA LEU A 185 -12.73 -8.42 -8.02
C LEU A 185 -12.09 -9.80 -7.87
N PHE A 186 -11.07 -10.12 -8.66
CA PHE A 186 -10.37 -11.40 -8.60
C PHE A 186 -9.69 -11.61 -7.25
N ASN A 187 -8.97 -10.59 -6.75
CA ASN A 187 -8.37 -10.62 -5.41
C ASN A 187 -9.44 -10.75 -4.32
N GLY A 188 -10.55 -10.03 -4.44
CA GLY A 188 -11.67 -10.15 -3.52
C GLY A 188 -12.28 -11.55 -3.51
N ALA A 189 -12.42 -12.19 -4.68
CA ALA A 189 -12.91 -13.56 -4.79
C ALA A 189 -11.98 -14.58 -4.14
N ILE A 190 -10.66 -14.44 -4.32
CA ILE A 190 -9.66 -15.29 -3.66
C ILE A 190 -9.73 -15.12 -2.14
N ALA A 191 -9.78 -13.87 -1.66
CA ALA A 191 -9.88 -13.58 -0.24
C ALA A 191 -11.17 -14.15 0.37
N ALA A 192 -12.29 -14.00 -0.32
CA ALA A 192 -13.57 -14.57 0.10
C ALA A 192 -13.54 -16.11 0.15
N ALA A 193 -12.93 -16.75 -0.85
CA ALA A 193 -12.75 -18.20 -0.89
C ALA A 193 -11.87 -18.70 0.27
N ALA A 194 -10.76 -18.00 0.56
CA ALA A 194 -9.89 -18.32 1.69
C ALA A 194 -10.61 -18.16 3.03
N ALA A 195 -11.34 -17.05 3.23
CA ALA A 195 -12.14 -16.82 4.43
C ALA A 195 -13.23 -17.89 4.61
N TYR A 196 -13.90 -18.28 3.53
CA TYR A 196 -14.89 -19.35 3.54
C TYR A 196 -14.26 -20.71 3.90
N ALA A 197 -13.10 -21.05 3.32
CA ALA A 197 -12.39 -22.29 3.63
C ALA A 197 -11.95 -22.37 5.09
N VAL A 198 -11.40 -21.27 5.63
CA VAL A 198 -11.02 -21.16 7.04
C VAL A 198 -12.25 -21.28 7.95
N GLY A 199 -13.33 -20.56 7.62
CA GLY A 199 -14.59 -20.63 8.38
C GLY A 199 -15.22 -22.02 8.38
N TRP A 200 -15.21 -22.71 7.23
CA TRP A 200 -15.69 -24.07 7.09
C TRP A 200 -14.85 -25.05 7.91
N THR A 201 -13.51 -24.92 7.86
CA THR A 201 -12.59 -25.77 8.63
C THR A 201 -12.77 -25.58 10.13
N LEU A 202 -12.86 -24.33 10.59
CA LEU A 202 -13.14 -23.99 11.99
C LEU A 202 -14.48 -24.56 12.45
N LYS A 203 -15.53 -24.46 11.62
CA LYS A 203 -16.84 -25.01 11.94
C LYS A 203 -16.80 -26.53 12.12
N ASN A 204 -16.09 -27.24 11.25
CA ASN A 204 -15.92 -28.69 11.33
C ASN A 204 -15.05 -29.11 12.52
N VAL A 205 -13.95 -28.39 12.81
CA VAL A 205 -13.03 -28.73 13.91
C VAL A 205 -13.61 -28.35 15.28
N ALA A 206 -14.37 -27.26 15.38
CA ALA A 206 -15.00 -26.82 16.62
C ALA A 206 -16.26 -27.64 17.00
N GLY A 207 -16.65 -28.63 16.19
CA GLY A 207 -17.75 -29.53 16.51
C GLY A 207 -19.14 -28.87 16.55
N LEU A 208 -19.32 -27.74 15.86
CA LEU A 208 -20.64 -27.11 15.69
C LEU A 208 -21.41 -27.80 14.54
N GLU A 209 -21.61 -29.11 14.67
CA GLU A 209 -22.73 -29.79 14.04
C GLU A 209 -23.99 -29.43 14.82
N ALA A 210 -25.09 -29.25 14.08
CA ALA A 210 -26.34 -28.62 14.52
C ALA A 210 -26.96 -29.23 15.78
#